data_AF-A0A1Y6HNG8-F1
#
_entry.id   AF-A0A1Y6HNG8-F1
#
_cell.length_a   1.000
_cell.length_b   1.000
_cell.length_c   1.000
_cell.angle_alpha   90.00
_cell.angle_beta   90.00
_cell.angle_gamma   90.00
#
_symmetry.space_group_name_H-M   'P 1'
#
loop_
_entity.id
_entity.type
_entity.pdbx_description
1 polymer ?
#
loop_
_entity_poly.entity_id
_entity_poly.type
_entity_poly.pdbx_seq_one_letter_code
_entity_poly.pdbx_strand_id
1 'polypeptide(L)'
;MSNKHPTGFMNERSLEYFIIPELSRIMSPFCKRVVPIFFWKTREGGKISSKVNGGKAVKIIAVFARRPKLSNDSMIIEGKINHEIVRFAHKAQSYGIPTMAAFCAAKSLFDLKTEAIHWISLMEEVPNEDIFFFEETNTHKLVKDDGSAMSTFSTETVATGLLSKAYKMPFNQGIALMSDLRHELSDYQFFMGGFGSSYKPVYLLIEQ
;
A
#
# COMPACT_ATOMS: atom_id res chain seq x y z
N MET A 1 6.71 -4.57 -35.41
CA MET A 1 7.38 -4.85 -34.12
C MET A 1 6.29 -5.03 -33.09
N SER A 2 6.19 -6.19 -32.42
CA SER A 2 5.05 -6.46 -31.54
C SER A 2 5.12 -5.57 -30.29
N ASN A 3 4.14 -4.69 -30.10
CA ASN A 3 3.89 -4.00 -28.83
C ASN A 3 3.57 -5.06 -27.77
N LYS A 4 4.58 -5.54 -27.04
CA LYS A 4 4.37 -6.42 -25.89
C LYS A 4 4.22 -5.56 -24.64
N HIS A 5 3.19 -5.87 -23.87
CA HIS A 5 2.88 -5.16 -22.63
C HIS A 5 4.00 -5.37 -21.58
N PRO A 6 4.31 -4.34 -20.77
CA PRO A 6 5.24 -4.42 -19.65
C PRO A 6 4.91 -5.61 -18.73
N THR A 7 5.92 -6.40 -18.38
CA THR A 7 5.76 -7.64 -17.62
C THR A 7 6.41 -7.54 -16.25
N GLY A 8 5.70 -8.01 -15.21
CA GLY A 8 6.24 -8.08 -13.85
C GLY A 8 7.03 -9.36 -13.62
N PHE A 9 8.13 -9.26 -12.87
CA PHE A 9 8.99 -10.41 -12.52
C PHE A 9 8.82 -10.87 -11.06
N MET A 10 7.97 -10.19 -10.29
CA MET A 10 7.67 -10.52 -8.90
C MET A 10 6.19 -10.26 -8.60
N ASN A 11 5.65 -10.90 -7.56
CA ASN A 11 4.31 -10.57 -7.07
C ASN A 11 4.37 -9.59 -5.89
N GLU A 12 3.21 -9.03 -5.56
CA GLU A 12 3.03 -8.05 -4.50
C GLU A 12 3.42 -8.61 -3.12
N ARG A 13 3.17 -9.90 -2.83
CA ARG A 13 3.53 -10.55 -1.56
C ARG A 13 5.04 -10.64 -1.38
N SER A 14 5.78 -10.96 -2.43
CA SER A 14 7.24 -10.98 -2.40
C SER A 14 7.78 -9.59 -2.08
N LEU A 15 7.17 -8.54 -2.61
CA LEU A 15 7.58 -7.17 -2.31
C LEU A 15 7.24 -6.79 -0.86
N GLU A 16 6.09 -7.19 -0.34
CA GLU A 16 5.69 -6.95 1.07
C GLU A 16 6.75 -7.44 2.07
N TYR A 17 7.36 -8.61 1.85
CA TYR A 17 8.43 -9.12 2.71
C TYR A 17 9.67 -8.23 2.74
N PHE A 18 9.86 -7.37 1.75
CA PHE A 18 10.94 -6.42 1.68
C PHE A 18 10.55 -5.05 2.26
N ILE A 19 9.39 -4.51 1.84
CA ILE A 19 8.99 -3.13 2.19
C ILE A 19 8.41 -2.98 3.60
N ILE A 20 7.73 -4.01 4.14
CA ILE A 20 7.02 -3.89 5.42
C ILE A 20 7.99 -3.87 6.60
N PRO A 21 9.05 -4.69 6.65
CA PRO A 21 10.09 -4.56 7.68
C PRO A 21 10.75 -3.18 7.66
N GLU A 22 11.06 -2.66 6.47
CA GLU A 22 11.71 -1.35 6.34
C GLU A 22 10.80 -0.22 6.81
N LEU A 23 9.53 -0.23 6.39
CA LEU A 23 8.56 0.75 6.87
C LEU A 23 8.38 0.65 8.39
N SER A 24 8.33 -0.55 8.95
CA SER A 24 8.23 -0.74 10.41
C SER A 24 9.44 -0.17 11.13
N ARG A 25 10.65 -0.33 10.57
CA ARG A 25 11.89 0.28 11.08
C ARG A 25 11.82 1.80 11.06
N ILE A 26 11.35 2.40 9.95
CA ILE A 26 11.18 3.85 9.81
C ILE A 26 10.15 4.41 10.81
N MET A 27 9.07 3.67 11.07
CA MET A 27 7.97 4.08 11.95
C MET A 27 8.31 3.93 13.45
N SER A 28 9.16 2.97 13.80
CA SER A 28 9.42 2.58 15.20
C SER A 28 9.90 3.71 16.12
N PRO A 29 10.75 4.66 15.69
CA PRO A 29 11.16 5.79 16.53
C PRO A 29 10.01 6.71 16.97
N PHE A 30 8.87 6.69 16.27
CA PHE A 30 7.72 7.57 16.51
C PHE A 30 6.56 6.90 17.23
N CYS A 31 6.69 5.60 17.52
CA CYS A 31 5.59 4.77 18.00
C CYS A 31 6.05 3.87 19.13
N LYS A 32 5.19 3.65 20.13
CA LYS A 32 5.47 2.63 21.16
C LYS A 32 5.49 1.23 20.57
N ARG A 33 4.58 0.92 19.62
CA ARG A 33 4.56 -0.33 18.84
C ARG A 33 4.01 -0.12 17.45
N VAL A 34 4.57 -0.87 16.50
CA VAL A 34 4.07 -0.99 15.11
C VAL A 34 3.87 -2.48 14.82
N VAL A 35 2.64 -2.88 14.51
CA VAL A 35 2.29 -4.27 14.25
C VAL A 35 1.71 -4.38 12.84
N PRO A 36 2.50 -4.83 11.84
CA PRO A 36 1.96 -5.13 10.52
C PRO A 36 1.06 -6.36 10.60
N ILE A 37 -0.11 -6.28 9.99
CA ILE A 37 -1.06 -7.39 9.88
C ILE A 37 -1.55 -7.54 8.45
N PHE A 38 -1.73 -8.79 8.07
CA PHE A 38 -2.52 -9.14 6.90
C PHE A 38 -3.94 -9.48 7.36
N PHE A 39 -4.85 -8.49 7.31
CA PHE A 39 -6.13 -8.58 8.00
C PHE A 39 -7.04 -9.69 7.45
N TRP A 40 -7.47 -10.57 8.36
CA TRP A 40 -8.52 -11.55 8.13
C TRP A 40 -9.58 -11.42 9.24
N LYS A 41 -10.81 -11.06 8.86
CA LYS A 41 -11.90 -10.79 9.81
C LYS A 41 -12.11 -11.89 10.85
N THR A 42 -12.06 -13.16 10.44
CA THR A 42 -12.24 -14.30 11.37
C THR A 42 -11.03 -14.61 12.25
N ARG A 43 -9.85 -14.01 11.99
CA ARG A 43 -8.63 -14.16 12.79
C ARG A 43 -8.39 -12.92 13.64
N GLU A 44 -7.93 -11.83 13.05
CA GLU A 44 -7.60 -10.58 13.75
C GLU A 44 -8.86 -9.82 14.21
N GLY A 45 -10.00 -10.05 13.56
CA GLY A 45 -11.31 -9.50 13.96
C GLY A 45 -12.21 -10.45 14.74
N GLY A 46 -11.71 -11.63 15.12
CA GLY A 46 -12.48 -12.65 15.83
C GLY A 46 -12.73 -12.30 17.30
N LYS A 47 -13.66 -13.02 17.93
CA LYS A 47 -14.05 -12.81 19.35
C LYS A 47 -12.85 -12.80 20.31
N ILE A 48 -11.89 -13.72 20.11
CA ILE A 48 -10.69 -13.80 20.95
C ILE A 48 -9.83 -12.54 20.79
N SER A 49 -9.56 -12.12 19.55
CA SER A 49 -8.79 -10.91 19.28
C SER A 49 -9.46 -9.66 19.86
N SER A 50 -10.77 -9.52 19.68
CA SER A 50 -11.55 -8.43 20.29
C SER A 50 -11.50 -8.44 21.82
N LYS A 51 -11.50 -9.61 22.47
CA LYS A 51 -11.37 -9.71 23.93
C LYS A 51 -9.97 -9.31 24.40
N VAL A 52 -8.93 -9.73 23.69
CA VAL A 52 -7.52 -9.46 24.06
C VAL A 52 -7.13 -8.01 23.80
N ASN A 53 -7.63 -7.41 22.72
CA ASN A 53 -7.22 -6.09 22.26
C ASN A 53 -8.29 -5.00 22.41
N GLY A 54 -9.51 -5.33 22.82
CA GLY A 54 -10.66 -4.42 22.81
C GLY A 54 -10.51 -3.16 23.67
N GLY A 55 -9.68 -3.21 24.71
CA GLY A 55 -9.35 -2.04 25.54
C GLY A 55 -8.28 -1.12 24.95
N LYS A 56 -7.70 -1.46 23.78
CA LYS A 56 -6.63 -0.67 23.16
C LYS A 56 -7.20 0.36 22.20
N ALA A 57 -6.53 1.51 22.15
CA ALA A 57 -6.70 2.50 21.09
C ALA A 57 -5.49 2.42 20.15
N VAL A 58 -5.75 2.44 18.85
CA VAL A 58 -4.75 2.28 17.79
C VAL A 58 -4.93 3.34 16.72
N LYS A 59 -3.83 3.66 16.02
CA LYS A 59 -3.87 4.26 14.69
C LYS A 59 -3.69 3.15 13.64
N ILE A 60 -4.27 3.35 12.46
CA ILE A 60 -4.19 2.37 11.36
C ILE A 60 -3.67 3.06 10.11
N ILE A 61 -2.73 2.42 9.43
CA ILE A 61 -2.25 2.82 8.09
C ILE A 61 -2.46 1.63 7.16
N ALA A 62 -2.96 1.87 5.94
CA ALA A 62 -3.07 0.84 4.91
C ALA A 62 -1.95 0.99 3.87
N VAL A 63 -1.30 -0.12 3.53
CA VAL A 63 -0.15 -0.15 2.62
C VAL A 63 -0.37 -1.18 1.52
N PHE A 64 -0.30 -0.74 0.26
CA PHE A 64 -0.34 -1.62 -0.90
C PHE A 64 1.04 -1.74 -1.55
N ALA A 65 1.59 -2.95 -1.61
CA ALA A 65 2.75 -3.21 -2.45
C ALA A 65 2.35 -3.16 -3.93
N ARG A 66 3.10 -2.42 -4.75
CA ARG A 66 2.95 -2.37 -6.20
C ARG A 66 4.21 -2.90 -6.85
N ARG A 67 4.07 -4.00 -7.60
CA ARG A 67 5.20 -4.65 -8.25
C ARG A 67 5.76 -3.82 -9.41
N PRO A 68 7.08 -3.80 -9.60
CA PRO A 68 7.70 -3.28 -10.81
C PRO A 68 7.36 -4.14 -12.03
N LYS A 69 7.23 -3.47 -13.17
CA LYS A 69 7.15 -4.07 -14.50
C LYS A 69 8.27 -3.52 -15.34
N LEU A 70 8.79 -4.34 -16.23
CA LEU A 70 9.80 -3.94 -17.19
C LEU A 70 9.21 -3.92 -18.59
N SER A 71 9.54 -2.86 -19.34
CA SER A 71 9.37 -2.84 -20.80
C SER A 71 10.44 -3.72 -21.47
N ASN A 72 10.26 -4.06 -22.76
CA ASN A 72 11.16 -4.97 -23.47
C ASN A 72 12.63 -4.51 -23.45
N ASP A 73 12.85 -3.19 -23.52
CA ASP A 73 14.20 -2.64 -23.52
C ASP A 73 14.83 -2.68 -22.12
N SER A 74 14.08 -3.08 -21.08
CA SER A 74 14.50 -3.18 -19.67
C SER A 74 15.12 -1.88 -19.12
N MET A 75 14.94 -0.77 -19.83
CA MET A 75 15.42 0.55 -19.45
C MET A 75 14.40 1.27 -18.56
N ILE A 76 13.11 1.04 -18.79
CA ILE A 76 12.02 1.70 -18.08
C ILE A 76 11.41 0.74 -17.07
N ILE A 77 11.36 1.20 -15.81
CA ILE A 77 10.71 0.51 -14.71
C ILE A 77 9.36 1.18 -14.50
N GLU A 78 8.29 0.42 -14.65
CA GLU A 78 6.91 0.92 -14.64
C GLU A 78 6.12 0.34 -13.47
N GLY A 79 5.12 1.09 -13.04
CA GLY A 79 4.16 0.70 -12.02
C GLY A 79 2.74 1.05 -12.43
N LYS A 80 1.80 0.41 -11.75
CA LYS A 80 0.37 0.67 -11.91
C LYS A 80 -0.32 0.66 -10.56
N ILE A 81 -1.09 1.68 -10.25
CA ILE A 81 -2.08 1.66 -9.17
C ILE A 81 -3.46 1.54 -9.82
N ASN A 82 -4.19 0.49 -9.48
CA ASN A 82 -5.53 0.28 -10.00
C ASN A 82 -6.50 1.25 -9.33
N HIS A 83 -7.48 1.75 -10.08
CA HIS A 83 -8.51 2.66 -9.60
C HIS A 83 -9.25 2.14 -8.35
N GLU A 84 -9.46 0.82 -8.21
CA GLU A 84 -10.03 0.20 -7.01
C GLU A 84 -9.21 0.51 -5.73
N ILE A 85 -7.87 0.55 -5.84
CA ILE A 85 -6.98 0.92 -4.73
C ILE A 85 -7.13 2.42 -4.40
N VAL A 86 -7.34 3.26 -5.41
CA VAL A 86 -7.56 4.70 -5.21
C VAL A 86 -8.92 4.96 -4.57
N ARG A 87 -9.99 4.28 -5.00
CA ARG A 87 -11.29 4.30 -4.31
C ARG A 87 -11.19 3.84 -2.86
N PHE A 88 -10.49 2.74 -2.62
CA PHE A 88 -10.18 2.29 -1.26
C PHE A 88 -9.50 3.40 -0.46
N ALA A 89 -8.47 4.04 -1.02
CA ALA A 89 -7.71 5.09 -0.33
C ALA A 89 -8.59 6.28 0.04
N HIS A 90 -9.45 6.72 -0.89
CA HIS A 90 -10.41 7.79 -0.66
C HIS A 90 -11.41 7.43 0.45
N LYS A 91 -11.97 6.21 0.42
CA LYS A 91 -12.87 5.73 1.47
C LYS A 91 -12.16 5.61 2.82
N ALA A 92 -10.95 5.05 2.84
CA ALA A 92 -10.14 4.89 4.05
C ALA A 92 -9.76 6.22 4.68
N GLN A 93 -9.50 7.25 3.88
CA GLN A 93 -9.24 8.60 4.36
C GLN A 93 -10.44 9.16 5.14
N SER A 94 -11.67 8.93 4.68
CA SER A 94 -12.88 9.32 5.43
C SER A 94 -13.01 8.65 6.80
N TYR A 95 -12.31 7.53 7.00
CA TYR A 95 -12.21 6.80 8.27
C TYR A 95 -10.99 7.20 9.11
N GLY A 96 -10.20 8.16 8.65
CA GLY A 96 -8.94 8.54 9.30
C GLY A 96 -7.85 7.47 9.16
N ILE A 97 -7.92 6.64 8.11
CA ILE A 97 -6.93 5.60 7.80
C ILE A 97 -6.14 6.07 6.57
N PRO A 98 -4.98 6.71 6.74
CA PRO A 98 -4.13 7.08 5.62
C PRO A 98 -3.69 5.82 4.86
N THR A 99 -3.70 5.96 3.54
CA THR A 99 -3.39 4.87 2.62
C THR A 99 -2.25 5.29 1.71
N MET A 100 -1.31 4.37 1.49
CA MET A 100 -0.19 4.56 0.58
C MET A 100 0.06 3.32 -0.27
N ALA A 101 0.73 3.53 -1.40
CA ALA A 101 1.38 2.47 -2.15
C ALA A 101 2.88 2.48 -1.88
N ALA A 102 3.51 1.32 -1.94
CA ALA A 102 4.95 1.18 -1.88
C ALA A 102 5.42 0.43 -3.13
N PHE A 103 6.37 1.03 -3.84
CA PHE A 103 6.90 0.56 -5.10
C PHE A 103 8.42 0.51 -5.00
N CYS A 104 9.06 -0.60 -5.36
CA CYS A 104 10.51 -0.68 -5.40
C CYS A 104 10.96 -0.72 -6.87
N ALA A 105 11.71 0.28 -7.29
CA ALA A 105 12.22 0.37 -8.64
C ALA A 105 13.41 -0.58 -8.81
N ALA A 106 13.12 -1.82 -9.22
CA ALA A 106 14.12 -2.87 -9.41
C ALA A 106 13.95 -3.54 -10.77
N LYS A 107 15.06 -4.04 -11.32
CA LYS A 107 15.10 -4.79 -12.60
C LYS A 107 15.17 -6.31 -12.40
N SER A 108 15.43 -6.77 -11.18
CA SER A 108 15.40 -8.18 -10.81
C SER A 108 15.08 -8.34 -9.33
N LEU A 109 14.81 -9.58 -8.89
CA LEU A 109 14.62 -9.91 -7.47
C LEU A 109 15.85 -9.59 -6.61
N PHE A 110 17.05 -9.62 -7.21
CA PHE A 110 18.30 -9.36 -6.51
C PHE A 110 18.71 -7.89 -6.54
N ASP A 111 17.97 -7.04 -7.25
CA ASP A 111 18.18 -5.58 -7.29
C ASP A 111 17.31 -4.83 -6.27
N LEU A 112 16.52 -5.53 -5.45
CA LEU A 112 15.73 -4.92 -4.39
C LEU A 112 16.63 -4.25 -3.36
N LYS A 113 16.47 -2.93 -3.22
CA LYS A 113 17.27 -2.06 -2.34
C LYS A 113 16.37 -1.05 -1.65
N THR A 114 16.70 -0.71 -0.41
CA THR A 114 15.90 0.20 0.42
C THR A 114 15.82 1.61 -0.17
N GLU A 115 16.89 2.05 -0.83
CA GLU A 115 17.00 3.36 -1.48
C GLU A 115 16.13 3.46 -2.73
N ALA A 116 15.73 2.33 -3.32
CA ALA A 116 14.88 2.26 -4.50
C ALA A 116 13.39 2.18 -4.13
N ILE A 117 13.02 2.28 -2.84
CA ILE A 117 11.63 2.27 -2.40
C ILE A 117 11.02 3.66 -2.52
N HIS A 118 9.91 3.73 -3.23
CA HIS A 118 9.04 4.89 -3.37
C HIS A 118 7.79 4.72 -2.51
N TRP A 119 7.59 5.65 -1.57
CA TRP A 119 6.43 5.71 -0.68
C TRP A 119 5.35 6.62 -1.28
N ILE A 120 4.47 6.08 -2.10
CA ILE A 120 3.48 6.83 -2.88
C ILE A 120 2.25 7.15 -2.02
N SER A 121 1.96 8.45 -1.84
CA SER A 121 0.71 8.89 -1.19
C SER A 121 -0.48 8.64 -2.12
N LEU A 122 -1.56 8.06 -1.59
CA LEU A 122 -2.81 7.84 -2.34
C LEU A 122 -3.96 8.72 -1.85
N MET A 123 -3.68 9.66 -0.95
CA MET A 123 -4.69 10.46 -0.25
C MET A 123 -5.23 11.66 -1.06
N GLU A 124 -4.59 11.98 -2.18
CA GLU A 124 -4.92 13.13 -3.04
C GLU A 124 -5.25 12.69 -4.47
N GLU A 125 -5.28 11.38 -4.72
CA GLU A 125 -5.47 10.81 -6.06
C GLU A 125 -6.96 10.66 -6.42
N VAL A 126 -7.26 10.78 -7.72
CA VAL A 126 -8.64 10.73 -8.22
C VAL A 126 -9.10 9.27 -8.40
N PRO A 127 -10.24 8.87 -7.81
CA PRO A 127 -10.63 7.46 -7.68
C PRO A 127 -11.04 6.72 -8.97
N ASN A 128 -11.21 7.43 -10.09
CA ASN A 128 -11.94 6.88 -11.24
C ASN A 128 -11.04 6.29 -12.33
N GLU A 129 -9.72 6.42 -12.20
CA GLU A 129 -8.78 6.04 -13.25
C GLU A 129 -7.61 5.22 -12.69
N ASP A 130 -7.11 4.31 -13.52
CA ASP A 130 -5.87 3.60 -13.21
C ASP A 130 -4.71 4.60 -13.37
N ILE A 131 -3.80 4.61 -12.40
CA ILE A 131 -2.60 5.43 -12.45
C ILE A 131 -1.46 4.58 -12.99
N PHE A 132 -0.95 4.95 -14.15
CA PHE A 132 0.28 4.41 -14.73
C PHE A 132 1.41 5.40 -14.48
N PHE A 133 2.56 4.85 -14.10
CA PHE A 133 3.74 5.65 -13.77
C PHE A 133 5.01 4.89 -14.06
N PHE A 134 6.12 5.62 -14.18
CA PHE A 134 7.46 5.06 -14.38
C PHE A 134 8.50 5.83 -13.58
N GLU A 135 9.64 5.20 -13.35
CA GLU A 135 10.80 5.85 -12.75
C GLU A 135 11.65 6.54 -13.84
N GLU A 136 11.90 7.84 -13.68
CA GLU A 136 12.84 8.57 -14.52
C GLU A 136 14.30 8.15 -14.22
N THR A 137 15.05 7.77 -15.26
CA THR A 137 16.41 7.25 -15.13
C THR A 137 17.40 8.20 -14.47
N ASN A 138 17.26 9.52 -14.67
CA ASN A 138 18.23 10.50 -14.19
C ASN A 138 17.91 11.02 -12.78
N THR A 139 16.64 11.10 -12.44
CA THR A 139 16.17 11.73 -11.19
C THR A 139 15.72 10.72 -10.16
N HIS A 140 15.50 9.47 -10.57
CA HIS A 140 14.83 8.42 -9.80
C HIS A 140 13.46 8.85 -9.28
N LYS A 141 12.82 9.86 -9.89
CA LYS A 141 11.47 10.28 -9.50
C LYS A 141 10.43 9.48 -10.25
N LEU A 142 9.28 9.30 -9.61
CA LEU A 142 8.12 8.70 -10.24
C LEU A 142 7.29 9.76 -10.97
N VAL A 143 6.99 9.48 -12.23
CA VAL A 143 6.21 10.36 -13.12
C VAL A 143 5.05 9.56 -13.70
N LYS A 144 3.86 10.17 -13.75
CA LYS A 144 2.66 9.61 -14.37
C LYS A 144 2.77 9.63 -15.90
N ASP A 145 1.97 8.82 -16.57
CA ASP A 145 1.92 8.80 -18.05
C ASP A 145 1.55 10.17 -18.67
N ASP A 146 0.86 11.04 -17.93
CA ASP A 146 0.53 12.41 -18.34
C ASP A 146 1.68 13.43 -18.12
N GLY A 147 2.82 12.97 -17.60
CA GLY A 147 3.99 13.79 -17.29
C GLY A 147 3.96 14.49 -15.94
N SER A 148 2.87 14.37 -15.16
CA SER A 148 2.79 14.93 -13.82
C SER A 148 3.58 14.09 -12.80
N ALA A 149 4.08 14.74 -11.75
CA ALA A 149 4.82 14.05 -10.69
C ALA A 149 3.88 13.19 -9.84
N MET A 150 4.33 11.99 -9.45
CA MET A 150 3.65 11.21 -8.42
C MET A 150 3.87 11.83 -7.04
N SER A 151 2.83 11.90 -6.22
CA SER A 151 2.95 12.34 -4.83
C SER A 151 3.63 11.26 -3.99
N THR A 152 4.83 11.56 -3.48
CA THR A 152 5.64 10.61 -2.68
C THR A 152 6.09 11.23 -1.36
N PHE A 153 6.19 10.41 -0.32
CA PHE A 153 6.93 10.76 0.89
C PHE A 153 8.41 10.44 0.72
N SER A 154 9.26 11.26 1.32
CA SER A 154 10.65 10.87 1.53
C SER A 154 10.74 9.86 2.68
N THR A 155 11.82 9.08 2.74
CA THR A 155 12.06 8.13 3.84
C THR A 155 12.07 8.82 5.21
N GLU A 156 12.54 10.07 5.28
CA GLU A 156 12.61 10.86 6.52
C GLU A 156 11.23 11.36 6.98
N THR A 157 10.30 11.51 6.04
CA THR A 157 8.99 12.17 6.29
C THR A 157 7.81 11.23 6.24
N VAL A 158 7.97 10.00 5.71
CA VAL A 158 6.87 9.04 5.57
C VAL A 158 6.19 8.73 6.91
N ALA A 159 6.96 8.56 7.99
CA ALA A 159 6.39 8.24 9.29
C ALA A 159 5.53 9.40 9.85
N THR A 160 6.09 10.60 9.94
CA THR A 160 5.38 11.78 10.46
C THR A 160 4.23 12.19 9.54
N GLY A 161 4.42 12.09 8.23
CA GLY A 161 3.43 12.40 7.19
C GLY A 161 2.20 11.49 7.23
N LEU A 162 2.37 10.21 7.57
CA LEU A 162 1.25 9.27 7.76
C LEU A 162 0.63 9.39 9.15
N LEU A 163 1.45 9.46 10.21
CA LEU A 163 0.96 9.52 11.60
C LEU A 163 0.13 10.76 11.90
N SER A 164 0.44 11.90 11.27
CA SER A 164 -0.33 13.14 11.38
C SER A 164 -1.72 13.05 10.76
N LYS A 165 -1.91 12.15 9.78
CA LYS A 165 -3.19 11.93 9.10
C LYS A 165 -4.00 10.76 9.68
N ALA A 166 -3.35 9.87 10.44
CA ALA A 166 -4.00 8.73 11.06
C ALA A 166 -4.78 9.11 12.34
N TYR A 167 -6.05 8.74 12.40
CA TYR A 167 -6.90 8.97 13.56
C TYR A 167 -6.72 7.87 14.60
N LYS A 168 -6.73 8.26 15.87
CA LYS A 168 -6.72 7.31 16.99
C LYS A 168 -8.14 6.79 17.18
N MET A 169 -8.31 5.48 17.19
CA MET A 169 -9.61 4.82 17.32
C MET A 169 -9.52 3.58 18.22
N PRO A 170 -10.61 3.16 18.87
CA PRO A 170 -10.68 1.86 19.54
C PRO A 170 -10.37 0.72 18.57
N PHE A 171 -9.66 -0.31 19.04
CA PHE A 171 -9.27 -1.46 18.23
C PHE A 171 -10.46 -2.11 17.51
N ASN A 172 -11.56 -2.34 18.21
CA ASN A 172 -12.76 -2.95 17.62
C ASN A 172 -13.42 -2.08 16.54
N GLN A 173 -13.35 -0.75 16.68
CA GLN A 173 -13.79 0.16 15.62
C GLN A 173 -12.87 0.01 14.39
N GLY A 174 -11.55 -0.04 14.60
CA GLY A 174 -10.59 -0.29 13.53
C GLY A 174 -10.84 -1.59 12.76
N ILE A 175 -11.14 -2.68 13.46
CA ILE A 175 -11.54 -3.97 12.83
C ILE A 175 -12.78 -3.81 11.94
N ALA A 176 -13.81 -3.10 12.43
CA ALA A 176 -15.04 -2.88 11.69
C ALA A 176 -14.77 -2.08 10.40
N LEU A 177 -13.96 -1.02 10.50
CA LEU A 177 -13.59 -0.18 9.35
C LEU A 177 -12.74 -0.94 8.32
N MET A 178 -11.76 -1.74 8.76
CA MET A 178 -10.99 -2.62 7.84
C MET A 178 -11.88 -3.67 7.16
N SER A 179 -12.90 -4.18 7.85
CA SER A 179 -13.88 -5.10 7.27
C SER A 179 -14.74 -4.42 6.21
N ASP A 180 -15.14 -3.18 6.43
CA ASP A 180 -15.96 -2.39 5.52
C ASP A 180 -15.18 -2.01 4.25
N LEU A 181 -13.94 -1.54 4.41
CA LEU A 181 -13.06 -1.15 3.31
C LEU A 181 -12.78 -2.28 2.30
N ARG A 182 -12.95 -3.55 2.69
CA ARG A 182 -12.80 -4.68 1.77
C ARG A 182 -13.76 -4.61 0.59
N HIS A 183 -14.92 -3.96 0.74
CA HIS A 183 -15.91 -3.84 -0.33
C HIS A 183 -15.44 -2.96 -1.48
N GLU A 184 -14.53 -2.00 -1.25
CA GLU A 184 -13.99 -1.12 -2.29
C GLU A 184 -13.08 -1.84 -3.30
N LEU A 185 -12.55 -3.00 -2.90
CA LEU A 185 -11.61 -3.82 -3.68
C LEU A 185 -12.33 -4.98 -4.40
N SER A 186 -13.65 -4.91 -4.55
CA SER A 186 -14.47 -6.05 -4.95
C SER A 186 -14.93 -6.06 -6.41
N ASP A 187 -14.64 -5.04 -7.23
CA ASP A 187 -15.04 -5.05 -8.65
C ASP A 187 -14.41 -6.27 -9.37
N TYR A 188 -13.21 -6.66 -8.98
CA TYR A 188 -12.55 -7.88 -9.48
C TYR A 188 -13.08 -9.21 -8.91
N GLN A 189 -13.85 -9.22 -7.82
CA GLN A 189 -14.39 -10.47 -7.24
C GLN A 189 -15.50 -11.08 -8.09
N PHE A 190 -16.16 -10.29 -8.94
CA PHE A 190 -17.22 -10.78 -9.83
C PHE A 190 -16.71 -11.47 -11.10
N PHE A 191 -15.48 -11.19 -11.55
CA PHE A 191 -14.97 -11.69 -12.84
C PHE A 191 -14.29 -13.07 -12.77
N MET A 192 -13.84 -13.50 -11.59
CA MET A 192 -13.15 -14.78 -11.38
C MET A 192 -13.83 -15.54 -10.23
N GLY A 193 -14.93 -16.21 -10.55
CA GLY A 193 -15.81 -16.90 -9.61
C GLY A 193 -15.07 -17.66 -8.50
N GLY A 194 -15.13 -17.12 -7.28
CA GLY A 194 -14.78 -17.81 -6.04
C GLY A 194 -13.28 -17.91 -5.73
N PHE A 195 -12.88 -17.31 -4.60
CA PHE A 195 -11.62 -17.58 -3.89
C PHE A 195 -10.30 -17.18 -4.57
N GLY A 196 -10.10 -15.90 -4.95
CA GLY A 196 -8.74 -15.47 -5.30
C GLY A 196 -8.55 -14.00 -5.67
N SER A 197 -7.65 -13.34 -4.93
CA SER A 197 -6.90 -12.13 -5.34
C SER A 197 -7.71 -10.88 -5.77
N SER A 198 -8.55 -10.34 -4.88
CA SER A 198 -8.66 -8.87 -4.81
C SER A 198 -7.34 -8.32 -4.25
N TYR A 199 -6.94 -7.11 -4.64
CA TYR A 199 -5.88 -6.40 -3.91
C TYR A 199 -6.20 -6.44 -2.40
N LYS A 200 -5.17 -6.60 -1.58
CA LYS A 200 -5.32 -6.60 -0.12
C LYS A 200 -4.14 -5.88 0.50
N PRO A 201 -4.36 -4.80 1.25
CA PRO A 201 -3.28 -4.09 1.89
C PRO A 201 -2.71 -4.90 3.06
N VAL A 202 -1.49 -4.57 3.44
CA VAL A 202 -0.99 -4.78 4.80
C VAL A 202 -1.43 -3.58 5.62
N TYR A 203 -2.01 -3.83 6.79
CA TYR A 203 -2.34 -2.76 7.73
C TYR A 203 -1.26 -2.66 8.80
N LEU A 204 -0.80 -1.45 9.10
CA LEU A 204 0.00 -1.20 10.30
C LEU A 204 -0.93 -0.79 11.43
N LEU A 205 -0.99 -1.60 12.48
CA LEU A 205 -1.62 -1.22 13.74
C LEU A 205 -0.58 -0.54 14.63
N ILE A 206 -0.88 0.69 15.04
CA ILE A 206 0.09 1.54 15.72
C ILE A 206 -0.42 1.89 17.11
N GLU A 207 0.37 1.54 18.11
CA GLU A 207 0.24 2.05 19.48
C GLU A 207 1.19 3.25 19.60
N GLN A 208 0.65 4.46 19.70
CA GLN A 208 1.41 5.65 20.05
C GLN A 208 1.44 5.82 21.57
#